data_AF-A0AAU0QR08-F1
#
_entry.id   AF-A0AAU0QR08-F1
#
_cell.length_a   1.000
_cell.length_b   1.000
_cell.length_c   1.000
_cell.angle_alpha   90.00
_cell.angle_beta   90.00
_cell.angle_gamma   90.00
#
_symmetry.space_group_name_H-M   'P 1'
#
loop_
_entity.id
_entity.type
_entity.pdbx_description
1 polymer ?
#
loop_
_entity_poly.entity_id
_entity_poly.type
_entity_poly.pdbx_seq_one_letter_code
_entity_poly.pdbx_strand_id
1 'polypeptide(L)'
;MKQYKPKEFSEMLNVSVKTLQRWDNQGVLPAYRNQKGRRYSTEEQYKEYMGIQEELVQDLISIIHVFSCRIYGLRKYKKKMSEDEDL
;
A
#
# COMPACT_ATOMS: atom_id res chain seq x y z
N MET A 1 -20.40 -3.72 15.78
CA MET A 1 -19.33 -4.19 14.87
C MET A 1 -19.95 -4.64 13.56
N LYS A 2 -19.62 -3.99 12.45
CA LYS A 2 -20.04 -4.43 11.13
C LYS A 2 -19.14 -5.58 10.66
N GLN A 3 -19.76 -6.62 10.12
CA GLN A 3 -19.09 -7.78 9.54
C GLN A 3 -19.35 -7.82 8.04
N TYR A 4 -18.37 -8.29 7.28
CA TYR A 4 -18.42 -8.36 5.83
C TYR A 4 -18.23 -9.80 5.37
N LYS A 5 -19.02 -10.20 4.36
CA LYS A 5 -18.79 -11.47 3.66
C LYS A 5 -17.55 -11.33 2.77
N PRO A 6 -16.90 -12.44 2.39
CA PRO A 6 -15.72 -12.39 1.53
C PRO A 6 -15.92 -11.63 0.22
N LYS A 7 -17.13 -11.68 -0.37
CA LYS A 7 -17.46 -10.93 -1.59
C LYS A 7 -17.44 -9.42 -1.35
N GLU A 8 -18.19 -8.95 -0.35
CA GLU A 8 -18.26 -7.52 0.00
C GLU A 8 -16.88 -6.98 0.38
N PHE A 9 -16.13 -7.74 1.17
CA PHE A 9 -14.79 -7.36 1.59
C PHE A 9 -13.80 -7.31 0.43
N SER A 10 -13.95 -8.20 -0.55
CA SER A 10 -13.10 -8.21 -1.74
C SER A 10 -13.33 -6.98 -2.62
N GLU A 11 -14.58 -6.51 -2.70
CA GLU A 11 -14.94 -5.28 -3.40
C GLU A 11 -14.37 -4.05 -2.68
N MET A 12 -14.42 -4.01 -1.35
CA MET A 12 -13.83 -2.92 -0.55
C MET A 12 -12.31 -2.81 -0.71
N LEU A 13 -11.61 -3.95 -0.74
CA LEU A 13 -10.14 -4.00 -0.90
C LEU A 13 -9.69 -3.99 -2.36
N ASN A 14 -10.62 -3.94 -3.31
CA ASN A 14 -10.35 -4.02 -4.75
C ASN A 14 -9.48 -5.24 -5.14
N VAL A 15 -9.79 -6.40 -4.57
CA VAL A 15 -9.12 -7.69 -4.87
C VAL A 15 -10.14 -8.76 -5.19
N SER A 16 -9.69 -9.88 -5.76
CA SER A 16 -10.58 -11.03 -5.95
C SER A 16 -10.85 -11.77 -4.63
N VAL A 17 -12.01 -12.42 -4.51
CA VAL A 17 -12.30 -13.33 -3.38
C VAL A 17 -11.24 -14.43 -3.24
N LYS A 18 -10.68 -14.93 -4.36
CA LYS A 18 -9.58 -15.92 -4.33
C LYS A 18 -8.32 -15.36 -3.70
N THR A 19 -8.04 -14.06 -3.87
CA THR A 19 -6.92 -13.39 -3.20
C THR A 19 -7.14 -13.36 -1.69
N LEU A 20 -8.33 -12.98 -1.23
CA LEU A 20 -8.65 -13.04 0.21
C LEU A 20 -8.52 -14.44 0.80
N GLN A 21 -8.98 -15.47 0.08
CA GLN A 21 -8.85 -16.86 0.54
C GLN A 21 -7.38 -17.29 0.64
N ARG A 22 -6.53 -16.87 -0.31
CA ARG A 22 -5.09 -17.12 -0.24
C ARG A 22 -4.45 -16.40 0.95
N TRP A 23 -4.77 -15.13 1.16
CA TRP A 23 -4.26 -14.35 2.28
C TRP A 23 -4.68 -14.92 3.63
N ASP A 24 -5.92 -15.39 3.75
CA ASP A 24 -6.42 -16.08 4.93
C ASP A 24 -5.65 -17.39 5.19
N ASN A 25 -5.39 -18.18 4.14
CA ASN A 25 -4.59 -19.41 4.27
C ASN A 25 -3.10 -19.14 4.58
N GLN A 26 -2.57 -17.99 4.14
CA GLN A 26 -1.18 -17.57 4.36
C GLN A 26 -0.98 -16.76 5.66
N GLY A 27 -2.07 -16.38 6.34
CA GLY A 27 -2.02 -15.52 7.53
C GLY A 27 -1.75 -14.03 7.26
N VAL A 28 -1.79 -13.60 5.99
CA VAL A 28 -1.58 -12.18 5.61
C VAL A 28 -2.74 -11.30 6.05
N LEU A 29 -3.97 -11.78 5.85
CA LEU A 29 -5.19 -11.11 6.31
C LEU A 29 -6.18 -12.20 6.73
N PRO A 30 -6.03 -12.75 7.96
CA PRO A 30 -6.81 -13.88 8.42
C PRO A 30 -8.29 -13.52 8.58
N ALA A 31 -9.18 -14.34 8.05
CA ALA A 31 -10.62 -14.13 8.19
C ALA A 31 -11.15 -14.84 9.43
N TYR A 32 -12.12 -14.24 10.11
CA TYR A 32 -12.82 -14.90 11.21
C TYR A 32 -13.78 -15.96 10.69
N ARG A 33 -14.15 -16.91 11.56
CA ARG A 33 -15.10 -17.99 11.28
C ARG A 33 -16.29 -17.88 12.20
N ASN A 34 -17.49 -18.02 11.67
CA ASN A 34 -18.69 -18.11 12.50
C ASN A 34 -18.88 -19.53 13.05
N GLN A 35 -19.91 -19.73 13.88
CA GLN A 35 -20.25 -21.05 14.45
C GLN A 35 -20.46 -22.15 13.38
N LYS A 36 -20.78 -21.77 12.13
CA LYS A 36 -20.95 -22.68 10.98
C LYS A 36 -19.69 -22.79 10.11
N GLY A 37 -18.55 -22.28 10.58
CA GLY A 37 -17.27 -22.31 9.85
C GLY A 37 -17.17 -21.37 8.64
N ARG A 38 -18.15 -20.47 8.42
CA ARG A 38 -18.12 -19.54 7.29
C ARG A 38 -17.22 -18.35 7.58
N ARG A 39 -16.44 -17.94 6.57
CA ARG A 39 -15.52 -16.79 6.62
C ARG A 39 -16.27 -15.46 6.70
N TYR A 40 -15.80 -14.55 7.55
CA TYR A 40 -16.19 -13.14 7.55
C TYR A 40 -15.01 -12.25 7.97
N SER A 41 -15.05 -10.99 7.55
CA SER A 41 -14.08 -9.96 7.94
C SER A 41 -14.77 -8.88 8.76
N THR A 42 -14.01 -8.10 9.51
CA THR A 42 -14.54 -7.00 10.35
C THR A 42 -14.16 -5.63 9.79
N GLU A 43 -14.91 -4.61 10.19
CA GLU A 43 -14.60 -3.21 9.87
C GLU A 43 -13.26 -2.76 10.45
N GLU A 44 -12.89 -3.25 11.63
CA GLU A 44 -11.61 -2.94 12.27
C GLU A 44 -10.44 -3.48 11.46
N GLN A 45 -10.51 -4.73 10.99
CA GLN A 45 -9.50 -5.30 10.08
C GLN A 45 -9.34 -4.51 8.80
N TYR A 46 -10.45 -3.96 8.25
CA TYR A 46 -10.37 -3.09 7.07
C TYR A 46 -9.56 -1.83 7.38
N LYS A 47 -9.89 -1.15 8.48
CA LYS A 47 -9.23 0.10 8.88
C LYS A 47 -7.75 -0.11 9.16
N GLU A 48 -7.41 -1.19 9.87
CA GLU A 48 -6.03 -1.56 10.16
C GLU A 48 -5.23 -1.83 8.88
N TYR A 49 -5.77 -2.66 7.98
CA TYR A 49 -5.10 -2.97 6.71
C TYR A 49 -4.92 -1.73 5.83
N MET A 50 -5.94 -0.88 5.72
CA MET A 50 -5.87 0.35 4.93
C MET A 50 -4.90 1.37 5.52
N GLY A 51 -4.85 1.52 6.84
CA GLY A 51 -3.90 2.41 7.50
C GLY A 51 -2.44 2.05 7.21
N ILE A 52 -2.11 0.75 7.23
CA ILE A 52 -0.77 0.27 6.87
C ILE A 52 -0.43 0.62 5.41
N GLN A 53 -1.38 0.48 4.48
CA GLN A 53 -1.17 0.83 3.07
C GLN A 53 -0.93 2.33 2.89
N GLU A 54 -1.67 3.18 3.59
CA GLU A 54 -1.49 4.63 3.54
C GLU A 54 -0.10 5.05 4.02
N GLU A 55 0.38 4.52 5.14
CA GLU A 55 1.72 4.80 5.68
C GLU A 55 2.83 4.41 4.68
N LEU A 56 2.75 3.20 4.11
CA LEU A 56 3.72 2.74 3.10
C LEU A 56 3.74 3.62 1.85
N VAL A 57 2.58 4.11 1.40
CA VAL A 57 2.49 5.02 0.25
C VAL A 57 3.11 6.38 0.60
N GLN A 58 2.88 6.90 1.80
CA GLN A 58 3.51 8.15 2.26
C GLN A 58 5.04 8.02 2.34
N ASP A 59 5.54 6.90 2.85
CA ASP A 59 6.97 6.63 2.89
C ASP A 59 7.58 6.58 1.48
N LEU A 60 6.92 5.88 0.55
CA LEU A 60 7.38 5.81 -0.84
C LEU A 60 7.39 7.19 -1.52
N ILE A 61 6.34 7.99 -1.31
CA ILE A 61 6.27 9.37 -1.82
C ILE A 61 7.42 10.20 -1.24
N SER A 62 7.67 10.08 0.07
CA SER A 62 8.76 10.80 0.76
C SER A 62 10.13 10.42 0.20
N ILE A 63 10.37 9.13 -0.01
CA ILE A 63 11.59 8.61 -0.63
C ILE A 63 11.76 9.19 -2.05
N ILE A 64 10.72 9.07 -2.89
CA ILE A 64 10.75 9.57 -4.27
C ILE A 64 10.99 11.09 -4.29
N HIS A 65 10.36 11.83 -3.40
CA HIS A 65 10.50 13.28 -3.30
C HIS A 65 11.97 13.67 -3.01
N VAL A 66 12.58 13.06 -1.99
CA VAL A 66 13.98 13.32 -1.61
C VAL A 66 14.93 13.00 -2.77
N PHE A 67 14.77 11.85 -3.43
CA PHE A 67 15.60 11.47 -4.57
C PHE A 67 15.40 12.39 -5.77
N SER A 68 14.17 12.81 -6.04
CA SER A 68 13.85 13.75 -7.13
C SER A 68 14.56 15.09 -6.92
N CYS A 69 14.51 15.64 -5.71
CA CYS A 69 15.23 16.88 -5.36
C CYS A 69 16.74 16.71 -5.53
N ARG A 70 17.31 15.60 -5.05
CA ARG A 70 18.75 15.34 -5.14
C ARG A 70 19.21 15.20 -6.59
N ILE A 71 18.50 14.44 -7.42
CA ILE A 71 18.81 14.27 -8.85
C ILE A 71 18.70 15.60 -9.58
N TYR A 72 17.66 16.40 -9.31
CA TYR A 72 17.52 17.72 -9.88
C TYR A 72 18.71 18.63 -9.52
N GLY A 73 19.11 18.64 -8.24
CA GLY A 73 20.29 19.36 -7.77
C GLY A 73 21.55 18.98 -8.54
N LEU A 74 21.83 17.68 -8.67
CA LEU A 74 23.01 17.17 -9.40
C LEU A 74 23.00 17.59 -10.88
N ARG A 75 21.85 17.54 -11.55
CA ARG A 75 21.71 18.00 -12.95
C ARG A 75 22.00 19.49 -13.07
N LYS A 76 21.52 20.31 -12.12
CA LYS A 76 21.76 21.75 -12.09
C LYS A 76 23.24 22.07 -11.90
N TYR A 77 23.94 21.38 -10.97
CA TYR A 77 25.38 21.59 -10.78
C TYR A 77 26.18 21.18 -12.01
N LYS A 78 25.90 20.02 -12.60
CA LYS A 78 26.57 19.56 -13.82
C LYS A 78 26.41 20.57 -14.97
N LYS A 79 25.22 21.15 -15.13
CA LYS A 79 24.97 22.17 -16.16
C LYS A 79 25.79 23.45 -15.95
N LYS A 80 25.90 23.93 -14.70
CA LYS A 80 26.74 25.09 -14.40
C LYS A 80 28.22 24.83 -14.70
N MET A 81 28.72 23.65 -14.33
CA MET A 81 30.11 23.28 -14.59
C MET A 81 30.44 23.24 -16.09
N SER A 82 29.51 22.76 -16.94
CA SER A 82 29.73 22.78 -18.39
C SER A 82 29.70 24.20 -18.97
N GLU A 83 28.87 25.09 -18.43
CA GLU A 83 28.79 26.49 -18.89
C GLU A 83 30.03 27.32 -18.47
N ASP A 84 30.67 26.97 -17.35
CA ASP A 84 31.90 27.62 -16.86
C ASP A 84 33.17 27.15 -17.59
N GLU A 85 33.18 25.95 -18.20
CA GLU A 85 34.31 25.38 -18.96
C GLU A 85 34.45 25.96 -20.38
N ASP A 86 33.40 26.60 -20.91
CA ASP A 86 33.33 27.20 -22.25
C ASP A 86 33.84 28.67 -22.30
N LEU A 87 34.59 29.13 -21.29
CA LEU A 87 35.18 30.48 -21.13
C LEU A 87 36.70 30.48 -21.29
#